data_AF-A0A440UY95-F1
#
_entry.id   AF-A0A440UY95-F1
#
_cell.length_a   1.000
_cell.length_b   1.000
_cell.length_c   1.000
_cell.angle_alpha   90.00
_cell.angle_beta   90.00
_cell.angle_gamma   90.00
#
_symmetry.space_group_name_H-M   'P 1'
#
loop_
_entity.id
_entity.type
_entity.pdbx_description
1 polymer ?
#
loop_
_entity_poly.entity_id
_entity_poly.type
_entity_poly.pdbx_seq_one_letter_code
_entity_poly.pdbx_strand_id
1 'polypeptide(L)'
;MRSGASAPLALTDTGHGIQAFARRQVGRLVGAGMFVFTAFGVASLATWNVADPSFSHATNNLVTNAMGYAGAVFSDLAMQFFGLAAVAGLVPAVIWGFLLFSARGIDRLGKRGLAWFGFALLAA
;
A
#
# COMPACT_ATOMS: atom_id res chain seq x y z
N MET A 1 61.73 -0.86 8.66
CA MET A 1 60.45 -1.29 8.05
C MET A 1 59.32 -0.63 8.84
N ARG A 2 58.74 0.47 8.32
CA ARG A 2 57.61 1.16 8.96
C ARG A 2 56.34 0.63 8.31
N SER A 3 55.62 -0.23 9.02
CA SER A 3 54.26 -0.64 8.63
C SER A 3 53.35 0.58 8.74
N GLY A 4 53.03 1.21 7.61
CA GLY A 4 51.94 2.15 7.51
C GLY A 4 50.64 1.38 7.77
N ALA A 5 50.05 1.60 8.94
CA ALA A 5 48.69 1.17 9.21
C ALA A 5 47.77 1.95 8.27
N SER A 6 47.34 1.30 7.19
CA SER A 6 46.27 1.78 6.33
C SER A 6 45.00 1.90 7.17
N ALA A 7 44.71 3.09 7.68
CA ALA A 7 43.44 3.40 8.29
C ALA A 7 42.34 3.13 7.25
N PRO A 8 41.44 2.15 7.46
CA PRO A 8 40.37 1.91 6.52
C PRO A 8 39.48 3.15 6.50
N LEU A 9 39.47 3.78 5.33
CA LEU A 9 38.63 4.88 4.86
C LEU A 9 37.34 5.11 5.67
N ALA A 10 37.33 6.15 6.52
CA ALA A 10 36.12 6.69 7.17
C ALA A 10 35.02 7.16 6.18
N LEU A 11 35.34 7.19 4.88
CA LEU A 11 34.43 7.47 3.78
C LEU A 11 33.50 6.28 3.45
N THR A 12 33.87 5.05 3.81
CA THR A 12 33.03 3.85 3.57
C THR A 12 31.89 3.73 4.58
N ASP A 13 32.12 4.16 5.84
CA ASP A 13 31.13 4.14 6.91
C ASP A 13 29.98 5.14 6.68
N THR A 14 30.29 6.31 6.13
CA THR A 14 29.32 7.36 5.84
C THR A 14 28.32 6.93 4.75
N GLY A 15 28.80 6.23 3.72
CA GLY A 15 27.94 5.68 2.65
C GLY A 15 26.95 4.65 3.17
N HIS A 16 27.39 3.73 4.03
CA HIS A 16 26.52 2.71 4.63
C HIS A 16 25.50 3.30 5.62
N GLY A 17 25.89 4.32 6.40
CA GLY A 17 24.99 5.04 7.29
C GLY A 17 23.85 5.77 6.54
N ILE A 18 24.19 6.51 5.48
CA ILE A 18 23.20 7.24 4.66
C ILE A 18 22.28 6.26 3.94
N GLN A 19 22.80 5.16 3.37
CA GLN A 19 21.99 4.15 2.70
C GLN A 19 21.02 3.46 3.67
N ALA A 20 21.47 3.13 4.88
CA ALA A 20 20.61 2.53 5.90
C ALA A 20 19.52 3.51 6.38
N PHE A 21 19.86 4.79 6.54
CA PHE A 21 18.91 5.84 6.88
C PHE A 21 17.87 6.03 5.76
N ALA A 22 18.31 6.19 4.51
CA ALA A 22 17.43 6.35 3.35
C ALA A 22 16.45 5.18 3.22
N ARG A 23 16.93 3.94 3.39
CA ARG A 23 16.07 2.74 3.35
C ARG A 23 14.98 2.77 4.42
N ARG A 24 15.29 3.24 5.63
CA ARG A 24 14.30 3.39 6.71
C ARG A 24 13.28 4.49 6.41
N GLN A 25 13.70 5.61 5.82
CA GLN A 25 12.78 6.68 5.43
C GLN A 25 11.87 6.26 4.27
N VAL A 26 12.42 5.58 3.26
CA VAL A 26 11.62 5.01 2.17
C VAL A 26 10.58 4.03 2.73
N GLY A 27 10.97 3.13 3.64
CA GLY A 27 10.02 2.24 4.31
C GLY A 27 8.91 3.02 5.01
N ARG A 28 9.24 4.10 5.74
CA ARG A 28 8.25 4.95 6.40
C ARG A 28 7.28 5.62 5.44
N LEU A 29 7.79 6.16 4.33
CA LEU A 29 6.99 6.81 3.30
C LEU A 29 6.06 5.80 2.59
N VAL A 30 6.57 4.62 2.27
CA VAL A 30 5.75 3.54 1.69
C VAL A 30 4.66 3.13 2.69
N GLY A 31 5.02 2.97 3.97
CA GLY A 31 4.06 2.63 5.01
C GLY A 31 2.96 3.68 5.19
N ALA A 32 3.33 4.96 5.19
CA ALA A 32 2.39 6.08 5.21
C ALA A 32 1.49 6.08 3.95
N GLY A 33 2.07 5.84 2.77
CA GLY A 33 1.33 5.72 1.52
C GLY A 33 0.31 4.58 1.56
N MET A 34 0.64 3.45 2.16
CA MET A 34 -0.31 2.34 2.36
C MET A 34 -1.48 2.73 3.26
N PHE A 35 -1.25 3.50 4.32
CA PHE A 35 -2.36 4.00 5.15
C PHE A 35 -3.26 4.98 4.40
N VAL A 36 -2.68 5.89 3.62
CA VAL A 36 -3.46 6.80 2.76
C VAL A 36 -4.28 6.01 1.75
N PHE A 37 -3.68 5.01 1.11
CA PHE A 37 -4.38 4.13 0.17
C PHE A 37 -5.53 3.36 0.85
N THR A 38 -5.30 2.79 2.03
CA THR A 38 -6.37 2.10 2.75
C THR A 38 -7.48 3.06 3.16
N ALA A 39 -7.15 4.25 3.68
CA ALA A 39 -8.15 5.25 4.03
C ALA A 39 -9.00 5.66 2.81
N PHE A 40 -8.34 5.89 1.67
CA PHE A 40 -9.01 6.11 0.39
C PHE A 40 -9.93 4.94 0.02
N GLY A 41 -9.45 3.70 0.10
CA GLY A 41 -10.22 2.51 -0.26
C GLY A 41 -11.44 2.30 0.64
N VAL A 42 -11.27 2.45 1.96
CA VAL A 42 -12.38 2.35 2.93
C VAL A 42 -13.40 3.45 2.70
N ALA A 43 -12.99 4.71 2.54
CA ALA A 43 -13.91 5.82 2.27
C ALA A 43 -14.66 5.62 0.95
N SER A 44 -13.97 5.15 -0.09
CA SER A 44 -14.55 4.87 -1.40
C SER A 44 -15.59 3.75 -1.34
N LEU A 45 -15.30 2.66 -0.62
CA LEU A 45 -16.22 1.53 -0.43
C LEU A 45 -17.41 1.90 0.46
N ALA A 46 -17.18 2.66 1.53
CA ALA A 46 -18.23 3.08 2.44
C ALA A 46 -19.24 4.04 1.79
N THR A 47 -18.79 4.79 0.78
CA THR A 47 -19.61 5.72 -0.01
C THR A 47 -19.88 5.20 -1.42
N TRP A 48 -19.82 3.88 -1.62
CA TRP A 48 -20.13 3.27 -2.91
C TRP A 48 -21.61 3.44 -3.26
N ASN A 49 -21.86 3.81 -4.51
CA ASN A 49 -23.19 3.97 -5.06
C ASN A 49 -23.21 3.39 -6.48
N VAL A 50 -24.16 2.49 -6.75
CA VAL A 50 -24.35 1.86 -8.06
C VAL A 50 -24.64 2.88 -9.17
N ALA A 51 -25.24 4.03 -8.82
CA ALA A 51 -25.62 5.06 -9.78
C ALA A 51 -24.49 6.05 -10.11
N ASP A 52 -23.33 5.96 -9.44
CA ASP A 52 -22.18 6.83 -9.72
C ASP A 52 -21.54 6.47 -11.07
N PRO A 53 -21.03 7.45 -11.83
CA PRO A 53 -20.35 7.15 -13.07
C PRO A 53 -19.04 6.40 -12.82
N SER A 54 -18.88 5.27 -13.49
CA SER A 54 -17.70 4.40 -13.43
C SER A 54 -17.31 3.91 -14.82
N PHE A 55 -16.26 3.10 -14.95
CA PHE A 55 -15.93 2.45 -16.23
C PHE A 55 -17.05 1.54 -16.75
N SER A 56 -17.81 0.94 -15.83
CA SER A 56 -18.96 0.08 -16.14
C SER A 56 -20.26 0.87 -16.32
N HIS A 57 -20.34 2.07 -15.73
CA HIS A 57 -21.50 2.95 -15.76
C HIS A 57 -21.18 4.32 -16.37
N ALA A 58 -21.22 4.41 -17.70
CA ALA A 58 -21.08 5.67 -18.42
C ALA A 58 -22.38 6.49 -18.38
N THR A 59 -22.67 7.10 -17.23
CA THR A 59 -23.84 7.96 -17.00
C THR A 59 -23.41 9.42 -16.80
N ASN A 60 -24.24 10.39 -17.19
CA ASN A 60 -24.01 11.82 -16.94
C ASN A 60 -24.36 12.26 -15.49
N ASN A 61 -24.36 11.33 -14.54
CA ASN A 61 -24.71 11.61 -13.15
C ASN A 61 -23.57 12.33 -12.43
N LEU A 62 -23.92 13.17 -11.46
CA LEU A 62 -22.95 13.75 -10.54
C LEU A 62 -22.35 12.64 -9.66
N VAL A 63 -21.03 12.64 -9.49
CA VAL A 63 -20.34 11.69 -8.61
C VAL A 63 -20.71 11.97 -7.15
N THR A 64 -21.22 10.96 -6.46
CA THR A 64 -21.59 11.06 -5.04
C THR A 64 -20.55 10.48 -4.08
N ASN A 65 -19.62 9.66 -4.58
CA ASN A 65 -18.51 9.13 -3.80
C ASN A 65 -17.65 10.22 -3.15
N ALA A 66 -17.35 10.05 -1.85
CA ALA A 66 -16.58 11.03 -1.08
C ALA A 66 -15.15 11.24 -1.60
N MET A 67 -14.58 10.22 -2.27
CA MET A 67 -13.26 10.30 -2.90
C MET A 67 -13.32 10.73 -4.38
N GLY A 68 -14.49 11.20 -4.84
CA GLY A 68 -14.72 11.64 -6.21
C GLY A 68 -14.70 10.49 -7.22
N TYR A 69 -14.45 10.81 -8.49
CA TYR A 69 -14.53 9.85 -9.60
C TYR A 69 -13.58 8.65 -9.42
N ALA A 70 -12.35 8.89 -8.93
CA ALA A 70 -11.39 7.83 -8.66
C ALA A 70 -11.91 6.84 -7.60
N GLY A 71 -12.61 7.35 -6.58
CA GLY A 71 -13.25 6.54 -5.55
C GLY A 71 -14.38 5.70 -6.10
N ALA A 72 -15.27 6.31 -6.88
CA ALA A 72 -16.38 5.63 -7.53
C ALA A 72 -15.89 4.48 -8.44
N VAL A 73 -14.86 4.72 -9.25
CA VAL A 73 -14.25 3.70 -10.11
C VAL A 73 -13.61 2.59 -9.29
N PHE A 74 -12.86 2.94 -8.24
CA PHE A 74 -12.19 1.94 -7.40
C PHE A 74 -13.20 1.03 -6.68
N SER A 75 -14.21 1.62 -6.05
CA SER A 75 -15.21 0.85 -5.30
C SER A 75 -16.10 0.02 -6.22
N ASP A 76 -16.41 0.50 -7.43
CA ASP A 76 -17.13 -0.28 -8.45
C ASP A 76 -16.37 -1.56 -8.84
N LEU A 77 -15.08 -1.43 -9.20
CA LEU A 77 -14.25 -2.59 -9.52
C LEU A 77 -14.07 -3.53 -8.32
N ALA A 78 -13.85 -2.97 -7.13
CA ALA A 78 -13.68 -3.76 -5.92
C ALA A 78 -14.95 -4.56 -5.59
N MET A 79 -16.12 -3.95 -5.71
CA MET A 79 -17.41 -4.62 -5.51
C MET A 79 -17.69 -5.66 -6.60
N GLN A 80 -17.30 -5.41 -7.85
CA GLN A 80 -17.51 -6.34 -8.96
C GLN A 80 -16.69 -7.62 -8.85
N PHE A 81 -15.41 -7.52 -8.43
CA PHE A 81 -14.52 -8.69 -8.34
C PHE A 81 -14.51 -9.37 -6.98
N PHE A 82 -14.70 -8.60 -5.90
CA PHE A 82 -14.51 -9.10 -4.53
C PHE A 82 -15.74 -8.94 -3.65
N GLY A 83 -16.77 -8.20 -4.07
CA GLY A 83 -17.93 -7.91 -3.23
C GLY A 83 -17.53 -7.39 -1.84
N LEU A 84 -18.14 -7.94 -0.78
CA LEU A 84 -17.82 -7.58 0.60
C LEU A 84 -16.40 -8.01 1.02
N ALA A 85 -15.80 -9.01 0.37
CA ALA A 85 -14.43 -9.41 0.64
C ALA A 85 -13.40 -8.33 0.25
N ALA A 86 -13.80 -7.32 -0.54
CA ALA A 86 -12.96 -6.15 -0.83
C ALA A 86 -12.45 -5.45 0.44
N VAL A 87 -13.29 -5.36 1.49
CA VAL A 87 -12.91 -4.76 2.77
C VAL A 87 -11.81 -5.57 3.45
N ALA A 88 -11.94 -6.90 3.46
CA ALA A 88 -10.90 -7.79 3.96
C ALA A 88 -9.62 -7.68 3.10
N GLY A 89 -9.75 -7.45 1.79
CA GLY A 89 -8.64 -7.18 0.88
C GLY A 89 -7.72 -6.03 1.31
N LEU A 90 -8.21 -5.05 2.08
CA LEU A 90 -7.43 -3.90 2.55
C LEU A 90 -6.57 -4.21 3.80
N VAL A 91 -6.85 -5.30 4.52
CA VAL A 91 -6.18 -5.63 5.79
C VAL A 91 -4.66 -5.79 5.66
N PRO A 92 -4.10 -6.47 4.64
CA PRO A 92 -2.65 -6.59 4.50
C PRO A 92 -1.99 -5.24 4.25
N ALA A 93 -2.66 -4.33 3.53
CA ALA A 93 -2.12 -2.99 3.30
C ALA A 93 -1.97 -2.23 4.62
N VAL A 94 -2.90 -2.37 5.57
CA VAL A 94 -2.77 -1.81 6.93
C VAL A 94 -1.62 -2.45 7.69
N ILE A 95 -1.54 -3.79 7.70
CA ILE A 95 -0.52 -4.53 8.46
C ILE A 95 0.88 -4.21 7.92
N TRP A 96 1.06 -4.28 6.61
CA TRP A 96 2.33 -3.96 5.95
C TRP A 96 2.67 -2.49 6.06
N GLY A 97 1.67 -1.61 5.95
CA GLY A 97 1.80 -0.18 6.18
C GLY A 97 2.39 0.12 7.56
N PHE A 98 1.81 -0.51 8.60
CA PHE A 98 2.28 -0.39 9.97
C PHE A 98 3.71 -0.92 10.17
N LEU A 99 4.02 -2.09 9.60
CA LEU A 99 5.35 -2.68 9.70
C LEU A 99 6.41 -1.79 9.04
N LEU A 100 6.16 -1.34 7.81
CA LEU A 100 7.07 -0.47 7.06
C LEU A 100 7.22 0.90 7.72
N PHE A 101 6.11 1.47 8.23
CA PHE A 101 6.12 2.71 9.01
C PHE A 101 6.95 2.58 10.31
N SER A 102 6.87 1.41 10.95
CA SER A 102 7.69 1.08 12.13
C SER A 102 9.15 0.74 11.78
N ALA A 103 9.57 0.91 10.52
CA ALA A 103 10.88 0.51 9.99
C ALA A 103 11.21 -0.97 10.23
N ARG A 104 10.18 -1.82 10.28
CA ARG A 104 10.29 -3.29 10.37
C ARG A 104 10.24 -3.89 8.96
N GLY A 105 10.99 -4.96 8.75
CA GLY A 105 10.96 -5.73 7.51
C GLY A 105 9.65 -6.52 7.38
N ILE A 106 9.28 -6.84 6.13
CA ILE A 106 8.17 -7.76 5.85
C ILE A 106 8.76 -9.01 5.20
N ASP A 107 8.59 -10.15 5.87
CA ASP A 107 9.02 -11.43 5.33
C ASP A 107 7.99 -12.00 4.35
N ARG A 108 8.49 -12.67 3.30
CA ARG A 108 7.68 -13.45 2.34
C ARG A 108 6.52 -12.66 1.72
N LEU A 109 6.75 -11.39 1.37
CA LEU A 109 5.76 -10.48 0.76
C LEU A 109 4.92 -11.13 -0.33
N GLY A 110 5.55 -11.74 -1.34
CA GLY A 110 4.85 -12.37 -2.46
C GLY A 110 3.94 -13.53 -2.03
N LYS A 111 4.42 -14.44 -1.16
CA LYS A 111 3.61 -15.58 -0.68
C LYS A 111 2.43 -15.11 0.17
N ARG A 112 2.62 -14.12 1.04
CA ARG A 112 1.55 -13.54 1.87
C ARG A 112 0.54 -12.77 1.02
N GLY A 113 1.00 -12.03 0.02
CA GLY A 113 0.13 -11.34 -0.94
C GLY A 113 -0.70 -12.29 -1.78
N LEU A 114 -0.09 -13.34 -2.34
CA LEU A 114 -0.82 -14.37 -3.09
C LEU A 114 -1.84 -15.12 -2.23
N ALA A 115 -1.46 -15.51 -1.01
CA ALA A 115 -2.39 -16.18 -0.10
C ALA A 115 -3.57 -15.28 0.26
N TRP A 116 -3.33 -13.99 0.50
CA TRP A 116 -4.41 -13.05 0.81
C TRP A 116 -5.29 -12.73 -0.39
N PHE A 117 -4.69 -12.57 -1.57
CA PHE A 117 -5.43 -12.39 -2.81
C PHE A 117 -6.31 -13.60 -3.09
N GLY A 118 -5.76 -14.82 -2.95
CA GLY A 118 -6.52 -16.06 -3.07
C GLY A 118 -7.65 -16.15 -2.05
N PHE A 119 -7.41 -15.76 -0.79
CA PHE A 119 -8.47 -15.67 0.22
C PHE A 119 -9.59 -14.70 -0.19
N ALA A 120 -9.23 -13.48 -0.60
CA ALA A 120 -10.21 -12.47 -1.00
C ALA A 120 -11.03 -12.93 -2.21
N LEU A 121 -10.40 -13.62 -3.16
CA LEU A 121 -11.08 -14.18 -4.34
C LEU A 121 -12.02 -15.35 -3.99
N LEU A 122 -11.60 -16.22 -3.06
CA LEU A 122 -12.43 -17.36 -2.62
C LEU A 122 -13.58 -16.95 -1.70
N ALA A 123 -13.46 -15.80 -1.02
CA ALA A 123 -14.46 -15.27 -0.10
C ALA A 123 -15.43 -14.27 -0.76
N ALA A 124 -15.23 -13.96 -2.04
CA ALA A 124 -16.07 -13.06 -2.85
C ALA A 124 -17.37 -13.76 -3.29
#